data_AF-A0A8T4PK28-F1
#
_entry.id   AF-A0A8T4PK28-F1
#
_cell.length_a   1.000
_cell.length_b   1.000
_cell.length_c   1.000
_cell.angle_alpha   90.00
_cell.angle_beta   90.00
_cell.angle_gamma   90.00
#
_symmetry.space_group_name_H-M   'P 1'
#
loop_
_entity.id
_entity.type
_entity.pdbx_description
1 polymer ?
#
loop_
_entity_poly.entity_id
_entity_poly.type
_entity_poly.pdbx_seq_one_letter_code
_entity_poly.pdbx_strand_id
1 'polypeptide(L)'
;MSSIDDRIKDAGNLEKLYEIFQEEERHKKVKDAFKAIEGFESDANQNSIYNNILTPAFEEFYSTLRAELDKEFKKNDKLKLYGKKKELKKIFIEALKKYFEKSMPSVLEGIKGETDPEKVYKILTHQFSEQAGHKENYIENFIEGYSAASGDEAKTVGDIKVHFDKQIPDFKEHVISKLKGTYRMTQLAHIPEVEVRHYGRKVIEDLGHRVTDIAKFYTLASEQVYHVTKKGVLKGEWGVHPEHKTPLKASDFGIKLKSEPKYTK
;
A
#
# COMPACT_ATOMS: atom_id res chain seq x y z
N MET A 1 -12.53 -10.37 32.39
CA MET A 1 -13.23 -9.08 32.38
C MET A 1 -14.48 -9.21 33.24
N SER A 2 -14.86 -8.18 33.99
CA SER A 2 -16.23 -8.08 34.48
C SER A 2 -17.14 -7.80 33.27
N SER A 3 -18.32 -8.40 33.24
CA SER A 3 -19.23 -8.25 32.10
C SER A 3 -19.71 -6.80 31.98
N ILE A 4 -20.31 -6.43 30.85
CA ILE A 4 -21.01 -5.14 30.76
C ILE A 4 -22.04 -5.01 31.88
N ASP A 5 -22.67 -6.12 32.27
CA ASP A 5 -23.64 -6.18 33.36
C ASP A 5 -23.00 -5.86 34.73
N ASP A 6 -21.76 -6.29 34.96
CA ASP A 6 -21.03 -5.98 36.19
C ASP A 6 -20.61 -4.50 36.21
N ARG A 7 -20.16 -3.95 35.09
CA ARG A 7 -19.80 -2.53 34.97
C ARG A 7 -21.01 -1.60 35.13
N ILE A 8 -22.18 -2.01 34.62
CA ILE A 8 -23.45 -1.29 34.80
C ILE A 8 -23.83 -1.25 36.28
N LYS A 9 -23.68 -2.38 37.00
CA LYS A 9 -23.95 -2.45 38.44
C LYS A 9 -23.03 -1.52 39.24
N ASP A 10 -21.78 -1.38 38.82
CA ASP A 10 -20.76 -0.57 39.49
C ASP A 10 -20.80 0.93 39.13
N ALA A 11 -21.57 1.33 38.12
CA ALA A 11 -21.54 2.68 37.57
C ALA A 11 -21.97 3.75 38.59
N GLY A 12 -22.82 3.44 39.58
CA GLY A 12 -23.14 4.34 40.71
C GLY A 12 -23.84 5.67 40.36
N ASN A 13 -23.87 6.10 39.10
CA ASN A 13 -24.62 7.25 38.57
C ASN A 13 -24.85 7.14 37.04
N LEU A 14 -25.75 7.97 36.51
CA LEU A 14 -26.13 7.98 35.08
C LEU A 14 -24.99 8.46 34.17
N GLU A 15 -24.13 9.37 34.62
CA GLU A 15 -22.99 9.87 33.85
C GLU A 15 -22.02 8.73 33.52
N LYS A 16 -21.66 7.91 34.51
CA LYS A 16 -20.82 6.72 34.33
C LYS A 16 -21.46 5.65 33.45
N LEU A 17 -22.80 5.52 33.47
CA LEU A 17 -23.51 4.64 32.52
C LEU A 17 -23.43 5.17 31.09
N TYR A 18 -23.61 6.48 30.88
CA TYR A 18 -23.42 7.09 29.56
C TYR A 18 -21.98 6.94 29.07
N GLU A 19 -20.99 7.08 29.96
CA GLU A 19 -19.57 6.83 29.65
C GLU A 19 -19.35 5.37 29.22
N ILE A 20 -19.90 4.39 29.96
CA ILE A 20 -19.80 2.96 29.61
C ILE A 20 -20.44 2.67 28.25
N PHE A 21 -21.65 3.17 27.99
CA PHE A 21 -22.35 2.92 26.73
C PHE A 21 -21.67 3.60 25.54
N GLN A 22 -21.19 4.83 25.73
CA GLN A 22 -20.43 5.52 24.70
C GLN A 22 -19.08 4.83 24.45
N GLU A 23 -18.39 4.30 25.46
CA GLU A 23 -17.16 3.52 25.29
C GLU A 23 -17.43 2.25 24.47
N GLU A 24 -18.51 1.51 24.74
CA GLU A 24 -18.88 0.30 24.01
C GLU A 24 -19.20 0.58 22.53
N GLU A 25 -19.98 1.62 22.23
CA GLU A 25 -20.32 1.95 20.84
C GLU A 25 -19.08 2.40 20.05
N ARG A 26 -18.22 3.23 20.65
CA ARG A 26 -16.95 3.68 20.04
C ARG A 26 -16.01 2.51 19.81
N HIS A 27 -15.84 1.62 20.80
CA HIS A 27 -15.01 0.43 20.67
C HIS A 27 -15.53 -0.55 19.62
N LYS A 28 -16.84 -0.70 19.49
CA LYS A 28 -17.43 -1.52 18.42
C LYS A 28 -17.03 -1.00 17.04
N LYS A 29 -17.12 0.31 16.79
CA LYS A 29 -16.72 0.93 15.51
C LYS A 29 -15.25 0.66 15.19
N VAL A 30 -14.34 0.87 16.15
CA VAL A 30 -12.90 0.61 15.96
C VAL A 30 -12.65 -0.89 15.71
N LYS A 31 -13.29 -1.77 16.48
CA LYS A 31 -13.16 -3.22 16.35
C LYS A 31 -13.61 -3.73 14.98
N ASP A 32 -14.74 -3.23 14.49
CA ASP A 32 -15.29 -3.62 13.20
C ASP A 32 -14.40 -3.11 12.05
N ALA A 33 -13.87 -1.89 12.14
CA ALA A 33 -12.88 -1.36 11.19
C ALA A 33 -11.59 -2.22 11.19
N PHE A 34 -11.07 -2.59 12.36
CA PHE A 34 -9.89 -3.44 12.46
C PHE A 34 -10.12 -4.83 11.83
N LYS A 35 -11.30 -5.43 12.04
CA LYS A 35 -11.68 -6.70 11.41
C LYS A 35 -11.81 -6.57 9.89
N ALA A 36 -12.38 -5.48 9.39
CA ALA A 36 -12.48 -5.22 7.95
C ALA A 36 -11.09 -5.14 7.31
N ILE A 37 -10.16 -4.42 7.95
CA ILE A 37 -8.76 -4.35 7.50
C ILE A 37 -8.11 -5.74 7.52
N GLU A 38 -8.26 -6.51 8.59
CA GLU A 38 -7.72 -7.88 8.68
C GLU A 38 -8.28 -8.80 7.59
N GLY A 39 -9.58 -8.69 7.29
CA GLY A 39 -10.21 -9.42 6.20
C GLY A 39 -9.61 -9.04 4.85
N PHE A 40 -9.48 -7.76 4.54
CA PHE A 40 -8.83 -7.26 3.32
C PHE A 40 -7.38 -7.74 3.20
N GLU A 41 -6.62 -7.72 4.30
CA GLU A 41 -5.23 -8.15 4.35
C GLU A 41 -5.03 -9.66 4.45
N SER A 42 -6.07 -10.48 4.37
CA SER A 42 -5.92 -11.93 4.32
C SER A 42 -5.20 -12.37 3.05
N ASP A 43 -4.42 -13.45 3.12
CA ASP A 43 -3.69 -14.00 1.97
C ASP A 43 -4.66 -14.36 0.84
N ALA A 44 -5.87 -14.85 1.16
CA ALA A 44 -6.90 -15.15 0.17
C ALA A 44 -7.30 -13.92 -0.65
N ASN A 45 -7.56 -12.79 0.00
CA ASN A 45 -7.93 -11.55 -0.69
C ASN A 45 -6.75 -10.94 -1.44
N GLN A 46 -5.56 -10.95 -0.85
CA GLN A 46 -4.35 -10.48 -1.52
C GLN A 46 -4.03 -11.31 -2.77
N ASN A 47 -4.11 -12.63 -2.67
CA ASN A 47 -3.92 -13.54 -3.80
C ASN A 47 -4.99 -13.34 -4.87
N SER A 48 -6.25 -13.06 -4.48
CA SER A 48 -7.31 -12.74 -5.45
C SER A 48 -7.00 -11.47 -6.22
N ILE A 49 -6.58 -10.39 -5.55
CA ILE A 49 -6.18 -9.13 -6.21
C ILE A 49 -4.97 -9.38 -7.14
N TYR A 50 -3.95 -10.09 -6.63
CA TYR A 50 -2.74 -10.40 -7.38
C TYR A 50 -3.03 -11.22 -8.65
N ASN A 51 -3.81 -12.29 -8.53
CA ASN A 51 -4.03 -13.25 -9.61
C ASN A 51 -5.12 -12.81 -10.59
N ASN A 52 -6.17 -12.14 -10.12
CA ASN A 52 -7.34 -11.85 -10.96
C ASN A 52 -7.31 -10.44 -11.56
N ILE A 53 -6.53 -9.51 -10.97
CA ILE A 53 -6.47 -8.11 -11.43
C ILE A 53 -5.06 -7.78 -11.90
N LEU A 54 -4.08 -7.83 -11.00
CA LEU A 54 -2.74 -7.31 -11.29
C LEU A 54 -1.99 -8.17 -12.30
N THR A 55 -2.00 -9.49 -12.14
CA THR A 55 -1.29 -10.40 -13.05
C THR A 55 -1.79 -10.27 -14.49
N PRO A 56 -3.09 -10.37 -14.79
CA PRO A 56 -3.60 -10.16 -16.13
C PRO A 56 -3.28 -8.76 -16.68
N ALA A 57 -3.38 -7.70 -15.86
CA ALA A 57 -3.07 -6.34 -16.30
C ALA A 57 -1.60 -6.17 -16.71
N PHE A 58 -0.67 -6.71 -15.92
CA PHE A 58 0.76 -6.64 -16.24
C PHE A 58 1.17 -7.56 -17.38
N GLU A 59 0.49 -8.71 -17.56
CA GLU A 59 0.70 -9.58 -18.72
C GLU A 59 0.25 -8.89 -20.03
N GLU A 60 -0.92 -8.25 -20.03
CA GLU A 60 -1.42 -7.47 -21.18
C GLU A 60 -0.52 -6.27 -21.49
N PHE A 61 -0.06 -5.56 -20.45
CA PHE A 61 0.93 -4.50 -20.58
C PHE A 61 2.21 -5.00 -21.27
N TYR A 62 2.81 -6.06 -20.73
CA TYR A 62 4.13 -6.51 -21.15
C TYR A 62 4.10 -7.18 -22.53
N SER A 63 3.07 -7.98 -22.80
CA SER A 63 2.86 -8.59 -24.12
C SER A 63 2.67 -7.52 -25.20
N THR A 64 1.87 -6.48 -24.92
CA THR A 64 1.66 -5.34 -25.83
C THR A 64 2.94 -4.53 -26.02
N LEU A 65 3.68 -4.23 -24.94
CA LEU A 65 4.97 -3.54 -25.01
C LEU A 65 5.94 -4.30 -25.92
N ARG A 66 6.06 -5.63 -25.75
CA ARG A 66 6.93 -6.46 -26.59
C ARG A 66 6.49 -6.46 -28.05
N ALA A 67 5.19 -6.63 -28.31
CA ALA A 67 4.65 -6.68 -29.66
C ALA A 67 4.86 -5.36 -30.42
N GLU A 68 4.60 -4.22 -29.79
CA GLU A 68 4.79 -2.91 -30.42
C GLU A 68 6.28 -2.54 -30.57
N LEU A 69 7.16 -2.93 -29.63
CA LEU A 69 8.62 -2.83 -29.81
C LEU A 69 9.10 -3.67 -31.00
N ASP A 70 8.64 -4.91 -31.12
CA ASP A 70 9.00 -5.82 -32.21
C ASP A 70 8.52 -5.32 -33.57
N LYS A 71 7.35 -4.71 -33.60
CA LYS A 71 6.75 -4.11 -34.79
C LYS A 71 7.50 -2.85 -35.23
N GLU A 72 7.70 -1.90 -34.32
CA GLU A 72 8.36 -0.62 -34.62
C GLU A 72 9.83 -0.80 -34.98
N PHE A 73 10.53 -1.69 -34.25
CA PHE A 73 11.98 -1.92 -34.41
C PHE A 73 12.32 -3.23 -35.12
N LYS A 74 11.35 -3.81 -35.86
CA LYS A 74 11.54 -4.98 -36.74
C LYS A 74 12.24 -6.16 -36.05
N LYS A 75 11.85 -6.47 -34.82
CA LYS A 75 12.41 -7.54 -33.97
C LYS A 75 13.93 -7.44 -33.73
N ASN A 76 14.50 -6.23 -33.80
CA ASN A 76 15.92 -6.02 -33.56
C ASN A 76 16.18 -5.63 -32.10
N ASP A 77 16.36 -6.63 -31.23
CA ASP A 77 16.65 -6.41 -29.81
C ASP A 77 17.95 -5.64 -29.56
N LYS A 78 18.90 -5.66 -30.51
CA LYS A 78 20.18 -4.95 -30.40
C LYS A 78 20.12 -3.50 -30.91
N LEU A 79 18.96 -3.05 -31.40
CA LEU A 79 18.79 -1.68 -31.89
C LEU A 79 18.94 -0.69 -30.74
N LYS A 80 19.91 0.23 -30.88
CA LYS A 80 20.16 1.33 -29.93
C LYS A 80 19.01 2.35 -30.01
N LEU A 81 18.52 2.79 -28.86
CA LEU A 81 17.33 3.63 -28.72
C LEU A 81 17.60 5.14 -28.71
N TYR A 82 18.85 5.55 -28.94
CA TYR A 82 19.22 6.97 -29.03
C TYR A 82 18.34 7.71 -30.04
N GLY A 83 17.72 8.81 -29.59
CA GLY A 83 16.83 9.63 -30.43
C GLY A 83 15.46 9.00 -30.74
N LYS A 84 15.09 7.87 -30.12
CA LYS A 84 13.81 7.16 -30.35
C LYS A 84 12.69 7.53 -29.37
N LYS A 85 12.77 8.70 -28.75
CA LYS A 85 11.82 9.15 -27.72
C LYS A 85 10.36 9.16 -28.21
N LYS A 86 10.11 9.61 -29.45
CA LYS A 86 8.75 9.71 -30.00
C LYS A 86 8.13 8.34 -30.25
N GLU A 87 8.90 7.44 -30.84
CA GLU A 87 8.49 6.06 -31.10
C GLU A 87 8.21 5.33 -29.78
N LEU A 88 9.10 5.45 -28.80
CA LEU A 88 8.93 4.85 -27.47
C LEU A 88 7.67 5.38 -26.77
N LYS A 89 7.41 6.69 -26.78
CA LYS A 89 6.17 7.25 -26.17
C LYS A 89 4.92 6.61 -26.75
N LYS A 90 4.83 6.46 -28.07
CA LYS A 90 3.68 5.84 -28.74
C LYS A 90 3.49 4.37 -28.30
N ILE A 91 4.58 3.61 -28.23
CA ILE A 91 4.56 2.21 -27.78
C ILE A 91 4.05 2.12 -26.33
N PHE A 92 4.55 2.97 -25.44
CA PHE A 92 4.12 2.98 -24.04
C PHE A 92 2.68 3.43 -23.85
N ILE A 93 2.16 4.35 -24.67
CA ILE A 93 0.72 4.69 -24.65
C ILE A 93 -0.12 3.43 -24.88
N GLU A 94 0.18 2.65 -25.92
CA GLU A 94 -0.61 1.46 -26.25
C GLU A 94 -0.49 0.37 -25.18
N ALA A 95 0.73 0.12 -24.66
CA ALA A 95 0.93 -0.82 -23.57
C ALA A 95 0.18 -0.40 -22.28
N LEU A 96 0.23 0.89 -21.91
CA LEU A 96 -0.46 1.42 -20.74
C LEU A 96 -1.98 1.39 -20.91
N LYS A 97 -2.52 1.62 -22.10
CA LYS A 97 -3.95 1.43 -22.35
C LYS A 97 -4.36 -0.01 -22.04
N LYS A 98 -3.60 -1.00 -22.50
CA LYS A 98 -3.87 -2.42 -22.21
C LYS A 98 -3.77 -2.78 -20.74
N TYR A 99 -2.83 -2.18 -20.01
CA TYR A 99 -2.80 -2.27 -18.55
C TYR A 99 -4.11 -1.77 -17.92
N PHE A 100 -4.53 -0.55 -18.26
CA PHE A 100 -5.69 0.10 -17.64
C PHE A 100 -7.04 -0.50 -18.06
N GLU A 101 -7.14 -1.13 -19.24
CA GLU A 101 -8.33 -1.91 -19.63
C GLU A 101 -8.66 -2.99 -18.59
N LYS A 102 -7.65 -3.54 -17.91
CA LYS A 102 -7.82 -4.57 -16.88
C LYS A 102 -7.79 -4.03 -15.46
N SER A 103 -6.88 -3.10 -15.17
CA SER A 103 -6.63 -2.66 -13.79
C SER A 103 -7.54 -1.50 -13.35
N MET A 104 -7.81 -0.54 -14.24
CA MET A 104 -8.55 0.68 -13.89
C MET A 104 -9.19 1.35 -15.13
N PRO A 105 -10.30 0.81 -15.67
CA PRO A 105 -10.92 1.31 -16.90
C PRO A 105 -11.31 2.80 -16.87
N SER A 106 -11.60 3.35 -15.69
CA SER A 106 -11.94 4.76 -15.51
C SER A 106 -10.84 5.73 -15.94
N VAL A 107 -9.57 5.31 -15.91
CA VAL A 107 -8.46 6.11 -16.45
C VAL A 107 -8.64 6.31 -17.96
N LEU A 108 -9.07 5.27 -18.67
CA LEU A 108 -9.31 5.32 -20.11
C LEU A 108 -10.56 6.14 -20.46
N GLU A 109 -11.60 6.04 -19.64
CA GLU A 109 -12.79 6.89 -19.78
C GLU A 109 -12.44 8.37 -19.62
N GLY A 110 -11.58 8.70 -18.65
CA GLY A 110 -11.11 10.07 -18.41
C GLY A 110 -10.32 10.70 -19.57
N ILE A 111 -9.75 9.88 -20.47
CA ILE A 111 -8.98 10.36 -21.64
C ILE A 111 -9.69 10.15 -22.97
N LYS A 112 -10.93 9.65 -22.98
CA LYS A 112 -11.65 9.22 -24.20
C LYS A 112 -11.85 10.33 -25.26
N GLY A 113 -11.80 11.60 -24.85
CA GLY A 113 -11.88 12.77 -25.75
C GLY A 113 -10.56 13.49 -25.99
N GLU A 114 -9.45 13.03 -25.41
CA GLU A 114 -8.15 13.65 -25.56
C GLU A 114 -7.48 13.19 -26.85
N THR A 115 -7.09 14.15 -27.69
CA THR A 115 -6.47 13.88 -29.00
C THR A 115 -4.99 14.24 -29.04
N ASP A 116 -4.49 15.01 -28.07
CA ASP A 116 -3.06 15.30 -27.95
C ASP A 116 -2.31 14.07 -27.38
N PRO A 117 -1.46 13.41 -28.20
CA PRO A 117 -0.73 12.22 -27.75
C PRO A 117 0.21 12.49 -26.58
N GLU A 118 0.74 13.71 -26.46
CA GLU A 118 1.64 14.08 -25.36
C GLU A 118 0.87 14.20 -24.04
N LYS A 119 -0.34 14.76 -24.08
CA LYS A 119 -1.22 14.84 -22.91
C LYS A 119 -1.73 13.47 -22.50
N VAL A 120 -2.16 12.63 -23.46
CA VAL A 120 -2.50 11.22 -23.19
C VAL A 120 -1.33 10.50 -22.52
N TYR A 121 -0.13 10.64 -23.09
CA TYR A 121 1.07 10.02 -22.54
C TYR A 121 1.32 10.43 -21.09
N LYS A 122 1.32 11.73 -20.78
CA LYS A 122 1.53 12.24 -19.42
C LYS A 122 0.50 11.74 -18.43
N ILE A 123 -0.78 11.70 -18.81
CA ILE A 123 -1.84 11.20 -17.94
C ILE A 123 -1.60 9.72 -17.62
N LEU A 124 -1.37 8.89 -18.65
CA LEU A 124 -1.19 7.46 -18.47
C LEU A 124 0.07 7.12 -17.65
N THR A 125 1.20 7.80 -17.90
CA THR A 125 2.44 7.55 -17.16
C THR A 125 2.37 8.05 -15.73
N HIS A 126 1.71 9.19 -15.48
CA HIS A 126 1.47 9.69 -14.13
C HIS A 126 0.61 8.71 -13.33
N GLN A 127 -0.54 8.33 -13.86
CA GLN A 127 -1.45 7.37 -13.21
C GLN A 127 -0.77 6.03 -12.93
N PHE A 128 0.01 5.52 -13.89
CA PHE A 128 0.76 4.28 -13.69
C PHE A 128 1.82 4.42 -12.59
N SER A 129 2.60 5.50 -12.60
CA SER A 129 3.65 5.75 -11.60
C SER A 129 3.06 5.88 -10.19
N GLU A 130 1.93 6.59 -10.09
CA GLU A 130 1.21 6.78 -8.83
C GLU A 130 0.70 5.45 -8.27
N GLN A 131 0.16 4.57 -9.12
CA GLN A 131 -0.28 3.23 -8.71
C GLN A 131 0.88 2.31 -8.33
N ALA A 132 1.93 2.29 -9.13
CA ALA A 132 3.10 1.44 -8.94
C ALA A 132 4.02 1.92 -7.80
N GLY A 133 3.70 3.02 -7.11
CA GLY A 133 4.43 3.49 -5.94
C GLY A 133 5.81 4.10 -6.26
N HIS A 134 6.01 4.56 -7.49
CA HIS A 134 7.25 5.21 -7.90
C HIS A 134 7.15 6.74 -7.79
N LYS A 135 8.31 7.41 -7.89
CA LYS A 135 8.35 8.86 -8.10
C LYS A 135 7.50 9.22 -9.33
N GLU A 136 6.90 10.41 -9.30
CA GLU A 136 6.13 10.92 -10.42
C GLU A 136 6.90 10.76 -11.74
N ASN A 137 6.17 10.36 -12.79
CA ASN A 137 6.66 10.26 -14.16
C ASN A 137 7.78 9.21 -14.34
N TYR A 138 7.73 8.09 -13.61
CA TYR A 138 8.72 7.00 -13.74
C TYR A 138 8.96 6.55 -15.19
N ILE A 139 7.89 6.27 -15.95
CA ILE A 139 8.02 5.86 -17.36
C ILE A 139 8.61 6.99 -18.22
N GLU A 140 8.29 8.25 -17.92
CA GLU A 140 8.87 9.40 -18.64
C GLU A 140 10.37 9.50 -18.39
N ASN A 141 10.79 9.48 -17.13
CA ASN A 141 12.19 9.49 -16.74
C ASN A 141 12.93 8.27 -17.33
N PHE A 142 12.27 7.11 -17.37
CA PHE A 142 12.79 5.89 -17.99
C PHE A 142 13.05 6.09 -19.50
N ILE A 143 12.05 6.57 -20.26
CA ILE A 143 12.21 6.83 -21.70
C ILE A 143 13.27 7.91 -21.95
N GLU A 144 13.32 8.96 -21.13
CA GLU A 144 14.33 10.00 -21.24
C GLU A 144 15.74 9.45 -21.06
N GLY A 145 15.97 8.65 -20.02
CA GLY A 145 17.26 8.00 -19.80
C GLY A 145 17.66 7.04 -20.93
N TYR A 146 16.69 6.25 -21.43
CA TYR A 146 16.94 5.27 -22.50
C TYR A 146 17.14 5.90 -23.88
N SER A 147 16.64 7.11 -24.11
CA SER A 147 16.76 7.82 -25.40
C SER A 147 17.88 8.87 -25.44
N ALA A 148 18.50 9.17 -24.29
CA ALA A 148 19.55 10.19 -24.17
C ALA A 148 20.97 9.68 -24.44
N ALA A 149 21.31 8.45 -24.02
CA ALA A 149 22.66 7.90 -24.18
C ALA A 149 22.93 7.48 -25.64
N SER A 150 24.11 7.80 -26.16
CA SER A 150 24.56 7.46 -27.53
C SER A 150 25.79 6.56 -27.50
N GLY A 151 26.23 6.06 -28.67
CA GLY A 151 27.42 5.21 -28.73
C GLY A 151 27.23 3.90 -27.97
N ASP A 152 28.25 3.43 -27.25
CA ASP A 152 28.25 2.12 -26.57
C ASP A 152 27.49 2.10 -25.24
N GLU A 153 27.13 3.27 -24.73
CA GLU A 153 26.29 3.42 -23.53
C GLU A 153 24.79 3.39 -23.87
N ALA A 154 24.44 3.44 -25.16
CA ALA A 154 23.07 3.47 -25.62
C ALA A 154 22.35 2.16 -25.26
N LYS A 155 21.21 2.31 -24.57
CA LYS A 155 20.32 1.20 -24.27
C LYS A 155 19.64 0.69 -25.54
N THR A 156 19.29 -0.58 -25.50
CA THR A 156 18.72 -1.32 -26.61
C THR A 156 17.25 -1.64 -26.40
N VAL A 157 16.56 -2.05 -27.47
CA VAL A 157 15.19 -2.58 -27.40
C VAL A 157 15.11 -3.77 -26.42
N GLY A 158 16.11 -4.66 -26.43
CA GLY A 158 16.21 -5.78 -25.50
C GLY A 158 16.31 -5.35 -24.03
N ASP A 159 17.02 -4.26 -23.75
CA ASP A 159 17.15 -3.73 -22.38
C ASP A 159 15.79 -3.29 -21.81
N ILE A 160 14.91 -2.68 -22.62
CA ILE A 160 13.55 -2.32 -22.19
C ILE A 160 12.75 -3.57 -21.81
N LYS A 161 12.80 -4.60 -22.65
CA LYS A 161 12.06 -5.85 -22.42
C LYS A 161 12.52 -6.50 -21.11
N VAL A 162 13.83 -6.66 -20.94
CA VAL A 162 14.43 -7.24 -19.73
C VAL A 162 14.12 -6.41 -18.48
N HIS A 163 14.14 -5.08 -18.59
CA HIS A 163 13.83 -4.19 -17.47
C HIS A 163 12.40 -4.40 -16.95
N PHE A 164 11.41 -4.37 -17.84
CA PHE A 164 10.02 -4.54 -17.42
C PHE A 164 9.69 -5.96 -16.96
N ASP A 165 10.26 -6.99 -17.61
CA ASP A 165 10.13 -8.39 -17.15
C ASP A 165 10.54 -8.53 -15.66
N LYS A 166 11.67 -7.90 -15.29
CA LYS A 166 12.21 -7.94 -13.94
C LYS A 166 11.46 -7.06 -12.94
N GLN A 167 10.87 -5.96 -13.38
CA GLN A 167 10.22 -4.98 -12.50
C GLN A 167 8.74 -5.27 -12.24
N ILE A 168 8.08 -6.09 -13.07
CA ILE A 168 6.66 -6.44 -12.89
C ILE A 168 6.36 -7.02 -11.50
N PRO A 169 7.14 -7.96 -10.93
CA PRO A 169 6.91 -8.44 -9.56
C PRO A 169 6.91 -7.30 -8.54
N ASP A 170 7.92 -6.42 -8.60
CA ASP A 170 8.04 -5.27 -7.70
C ASP A 170 6.84 -4.32 -7.85
N PHE A 171 6.40 -4.03 -9.08
CA PHE A 171 5.22 -3.17 -9.30
C PHE A 171 3.95 -3.77 -8.68
N LYS A 172 3.73 -5.08 -8.81
CA LYS A 172 2.57 -5.76 -8.21
C LYS A 172 2.58 -5.64 -6.69
N GLU A 173 3.75 -5.84 -6.07
CA GLU A 173 3.91 -5.70 -4.61
C GLU A 173 3.63 -4.28 -4.14
N HIS A 174 4.12 -3.27 -4.86
CA HIS A 174 3.87 -1.87 -4.53
C HIS A 174 2.39 -1.50 -4.65
N VAL A 175 1.71 -1.93 -5.72
CA VAL A 175 0.26 -1.70 -5.88
C VAL A 175 -0.52 -2.31 -4.71
N ILE A 176 -0.21 -3.55 -4.32
CA ILE A 176 -0.85 -4.19 -3.16
C ILE A 176 -0.55 -3.42 -1.87
N SER A 177 0.69 -2.99 -1.66
CA SER A 177 1.07 -2.20 -0.49
C SER A 177 0.29 -0.89 -0.41
N LYS A 178 0.17 -0.17 -1.54
CA LYS A 178 -0.63 1.05 -1.64
C LYS A 178 -2.10 0.78 -1.34
N LEU A 179 -2.69 -0.26 -1.92
CA LEU A 179 -4.09 -0.64 -1.66
C LEU A 179 -4.35 -0.95 -0.19
N LYS A 180 -3.42 -1.63 0.51
CA LYS A 180 -3.51 -1.86 1.96
C LYS A 180 -3.53 -0.54 2.72
N GLY A 181 -2.58 0.36 2.44
CA GLY A 181 -2.52 1.68 3.08
C GLY A 181 -3.79 2.49 2.85
N THR A 182 -4.25 2.58 1.60
CA THR A 182 -5.50 3.29 1.24
C THR A 182 -6.69 2.69 1.96
N TYR A 183 -6.85 1.37 1.97
CA TYR A 183 -7.98 0.71 2.61
C TYR A 183 -8.00 0.94 4.13
N ARG A 184 -6.85 0.86 4.80
CA ARG A 184 -6.73 1.20 6.23
C ARG A 184 -7.18 2.63 6.51
N MET A 185 -6.67 3.58 5.73
CA MET A 185 -7.02 4.99 5.88
C MET A 185 -8.53 5.20 5.69
N THR A 186 -9.13 4.58 4.67
CA THR A 186 -10.59 4.66 4.45
C THR A 186 -11.39 4.09 5.61
N GLN A 187 -11.02 2.93 6.15
CA GLN A 187 -11.74 2.31 7.27
C GLN A 187 -11.63 3.12 8.57
N LEU A 188 -10.53 3.87 8.76
CA LEU A 188 -10.26 4.63 9.98
C LEU A 188 -10.60 6.12 9.87
N ALA A 189 -10.81 6.66 8.67
CA ALA A 189 -11.00 8.10 8.43
C ALA A 189 -12.17 8.74 9.21
N HIS A 190 -13.21 7.96 9.51
CA HIS A 190 -14.42 8.44 10.18
C HIS A 190 -14.40 8.23 11.70
N ILE A 191 -13.34 7.65 12.25
CA ILE A 191 -13.23 7.35 13.67
C ILE A 191 -12.27 8.37 14.31
N PRO A 192 -12.69 9.09 15.37
CA PRO A 192 -11.80 9.99 16.08
C PRO A 192 -10.52 9.27 16.54
N GLU A 193 -9.35 9.83 16.26
CA GLU A 193 -8.07 9.15 16.54
C GLU A 193 -7.90 8.77 18.02
N VAL A 194 -8.45 9.60 18.93
CA VAL A 194 -8.46 9.33 20.37
C VAL A 194 -9.20 8.03 20.71
N GLU A 195 -10.26 7.70 19.99
CA GLU A 195 -11.03 6.47 20.19
C GLU A 195 -10.25 5.26 19.67
N VAL A 196 -9.58 5.41 18.52
CA VAL A 196 -8.69 4.37 17.98
C VAL A 196 -7.55 4.08 18.96
N ARG A 197 -6.90 5.12 19.51
CA ARG A 197 -5.84 5.02 20.53
C ARG A 197 -6.36 4.36 21.80
N HIS A 198 -7.50 4.80 22.32
CA HIS A 198 -8.06 4.24 23.55
C HIS A 198 -8.37 2.75 23.40
N TYR A 199 -9.01 2.36 22.30
CA TYR A 199 -9.25 0.97 21.96
C TYR A 199 -7.94 0.19 21.79
N GLY A 200 -6.99 0.71 21.02
CA GLY A 200 -5.70 0.06 20.77
C GLY A 200 -4.93 -0.21 22.07
N ARG A 201 -4.83 0.78 22.95
CA ARG A 201 -4.23 0.63 24.27
C ARG A 201 -4.93 -0.47 25.08
N LYS A 202 -6.25 -0.46 25.14
CA LYS A 202 -7.03 -1.48 25.87
C LYS A 202 -6.71 -2.88 25.35
N VAL A 203 -6.72 -3.09 24.03
CA VAL A 203 -6.36 -4.36 23.42
C VAL A 203 -4.93 -4.78 23.74
N ILE A 204 -3.96 -3.86 23.64
CA ILE A 204 -2.55 -4.14 24.00
C ILE A 204 -2.43 -4.57 25.46
N GLU A 205 -3.13 -3.87 26.36
CA GLU A 205 -3.11 -4.16 27.80
C GLU A 205 -3.79 -5.48 28.16
N ASP A 206 -4.88 -5.82 27.46
CA ASP A 206 -5.61 -7.09 27.58
C ASP A 206 -4.76 -8.27 27.08
N LEU A 207 -3.87 -8.04 26.10
CA LEU A 207 -2.91 -9.04 25.61
C LEU A 207 -1.69 -9.23 26.52
N GLY A 208 -1.70 -8.63 27.72
CA GLY A 208 -0.61 -8.81 28.70
C GLY A 208 0.57 -7.85 28.52
N HIS A 209 0.44 -6.85 27.66
CA HIS A 209 1.43 -5.78 27.53
C HIS A 209 1.03 -4.57 28.38
N ARG A 210 1.91 -3.57 28.46
CA ARG A 210 1.67 -2.29 29.11
C ARG A 210 2.19 -1.18 28.20
N VAL A 211 1.36 -0.18 27.95
CA VAL A 211 1.79 1.09 27.36
C VAL A 211 2.44 1.91 28.49
N THR A 212 3.76 1.98 28.49
CA THR A 212 4.57 2.71 29.49
C THR A 212 4.71 4.20 29.19
N ASP A 213 4.64 4.59 27.91
CA ASP A 213 4.64 5.99 27.50
C ASP A 213 3.28 6.35 26.89
N ILE A 214 2.34 6.73 27.76
CA ILE A 214 0.97 7.06 27.36
C ILE A 214 0.96 8.29 26.45
N ALA A 215 1.78 9.31 26.76
CA ALA A 215 1.83 10.53 25.98
C ALA A 215 2.25 10.24 24.54
N LYS A 216 3.34 9.48 24.36
CA LYS A 216 3.81 9.06 23.02
C LYS A 216 2.81 8.17 22.30
N PHE A 217 2.14 7.25 23.01
CA PHE A 217 1.14 6.39 22.37
C PHE A 217 -0.07 7.19 21.87
N TYR A 218 -0.50 8.21 22.63
CA TYR A 218 -1.64 9.05 22.26
C TYR A 218 -1.34 10.11 21.19
N THR A 219 -0.11 10.17 20.67
CA THR A 219 0.23 10.97 19.47
C THR A 219 0.31 10.13 18.20
N LEU A 220 0.18 8.81 18.28
CA LEU A 220 0.22 7.93 17.10
C LEU A 220 -0.98 8.16 16.17
N ALA A 221 -0.77 8.20 14.86
CA ALA A 221 -1.86 8.20 13.89
C ALA A 221 -2.68 6.90 13.98
N SER A 222 -3.96 6.92 13.60
CA SER A 222 -4.85 5.75 13.69
C SER A 222 -4.28 4.50 13.01
N GLU A 223 -3.61 4.65 11.86
CA GLU A 223 -2.95 3.53 11.17
C GLU A 223 -1.79 2.94 11.98
N GLN A 224 -1.00 3.78 12.63
CA GLN A 224 0.10 3.33 13.50
C GLN A 224 -0.45 2.57 14.71
N VAL A 225 -1.58 3.02 15.28
CA VAL A 225 -2.26 2.30 16.36
C VAL A 225 -2.74 0.93 15.88
N TYR A 226 -3.33 0.82 14.68
CA TYR A 226 -3.69 -0.48 14.09
C TYR A 226 -2.47 -1.39 13.96
N HIS A 227 -1.37 -0.88 13.38
CA HIS A 227 -0.14 -1.64 13.21
C HIS A 227 0.42 -2.14 14.53
N VAL A 228 0.58 -1.25 15.51
CA VAL A 228 1.09 -1.62 16.83
C VAL A 228 0.20 -2.65 17.51
N THR A 229 -1.13 -2.44 17.48
CA THR A 229 -2.09 -3.30 18.17
C THR A 229 -2.22 -4.68 17.53
N LYS A 230 -2.33 -4.75 16.19
CA LYS A 230 -2.65 -5.99 15.47
C LYS A 230 -1.47 -6.68 14.81
N LYS A 231 -0.48 -5.93 14.30
CA LYS A 231 0.70 -6.49 13.64
C LYS A 231 1.85 -6.66 14.63
N GLY A 232 2.17 -5.60 15.37
CA GLY A 232 3.24 -5.60 16.36
C GLY A 232 2.98 -6.56 17.52
N VAL A 233 1.93 -6.31 18.30
CA VAL A 233 1.67 -7.06 19.54
C VAL A 233 1.20 -8.50 19.28
N LEU A 234 0.31 -8.73 18.31
CA LEU A 234 -0.23 -10.08 18.06
C LEU A 234 0.63 -10.95 17.13
N LYS A 235 1.32 -10.36 16.15
CA LYS A 235 2.06 -11.12 15.12
C LYS A 235 3.58 -10.94 15.21
N GLY A 236 4.08 -10.03 16.05
CA GLY A 236 5.50 -9.68 16.08
C GLY A 236 5.98 -8.88 14.86
N GLU A 237 5.06 -8.41 14.02
CA GLU A 237 5.33 -7.73 12.74
C GLU A 237 5.34 -6.21 12.95
N TRP A 238 6.37 -5.71 13.62
CA TRP A 238 6.46 -4.28 13.99
C TRP A 238 6.79 -3.35 12.82
N GLY A 239 7.24 -3.89 11.67
CA GLY A 239 7.72 -3.09 10.53
C GLY A 239 9.17 -2.63 10.70
N VAL A 240 9.60 -1.63 9.93
CA VAL A 240 10.96 -1.08 9.94
C VAL A 240 10.94 0.44 10.08
N HIS A 241 11.95 1.00 10.76
CA HIS A 241 12.11 2.44 10.88
C HIS A 241 12.43 3.04 9.51
N PRO A 242 11.70 4.09 9.06
CA PRO A 242 11.82 4.62 7.70
C PRO A 242 13.23 5.18 7.40
N GLU A 243 13.89 5.77 8.40
CA GLU A 243 15.22 6.39 8.21
C GLU A 243 16.39 5.42 8.40
N HIS A 244 16.22 4.39 9.23
CA HIS A 244 17.33 3.52 9.66
C HIS A 244 17.23 2.11 9.12
N LYS A 245 16.10 1.76 8.46
CA LYS A 245 15.78 0.43 7.94
C LYS A 245 15.95 -0.70 8.98
N THR A 246 15.92 -0.37 10.27
CA THR A 246 15.98 -1.32 11.38
C THR A 246 14.58 -1.77 11.75
N PRO A 247 14.36 -3.05 12.13
CA PRO A 247 13.06 -3.51 12.62
C PRO A 247 12.61 -2.68 13.82
N LEU A 248 11.38 -2.20 13.78
CA LEU A 248 10.75 -1.56 14.92
C LEU A 248 10.50 -2.59 16.02
N LYS A 249 10.43 -2.14 17.27
CA LYS A 249 10.21 -2.98 18.44
C LYS A 249 9.13 -2.37 19.32
N ALA A 250 8.53 -3.18 20.19
CA ALA A 250 7.56 -2.74 21.18
C ALA A 250 8.06 -1.51 21.99
N SER A 251 9.35 -1.47 22.33
CA SER A 251 9.99 -0.36 23.04
C SER A 251 9.90 0.98 22.29
N ASP A 252 9.92 0.96 20.97
CA ASP A 252 9.89 2.18 20.15
C ASP A 252 8.55 2.91 20.28
N PHE A 253 7.50 2.17 20.66
CA PHE A 253 6.16 2.68 20.92
C PHE A 253 5.85 2.81 22.42
N GLY A 254 6.88 2.67 23.28
CA GLY A 254 6.72 2.70 24.72
C GLY A 254 5.88 1.54 25.25
N ILE A 255 5.98 0.35 24.65
CA ILE A 255 5.25 -0.86 25.07
C ILE A 255 6.22 -1.87 25.71
N LYS A 256 5.83 -2.43 26.85
CA LYS A 256 6.57 -3.51 27.55
C LYS A 256 5.65 -4.67 27.91
N LEU A 257 6.20 -5.89 28.00
CA LEU A 257 5.48 -7.03 28.60
C LEU A 257 5.22 -6.75 30.09
N LYS A 258 4.06 -7.13 30.63
CA LYS A 258 3.73 -6.90 32.05
C LYS A 258 4.66 -7.65 33.03
N SER A 259 5.41 -8.67 32.57
CA SER A 259 6.49 -9.34 33.30
C SER A 259 7.18 -10.40 32.44
N GLU A 260 8.51 -10.51 32.47
CA GLU A 260 9.17 -11.81 32.27
C GLU A 260 8.73 -12.74 33.41
N PRO A 261 8.55 -14.06 33.19
CA PRO A 261 8.39 -14.97 34.31
C PRO A 261 9.60 -14.79 35.22
N LYS A 262 9.36 -14.39 36.47
CA LYS A 262 10.36 -14.50 37.52
C LYS A 262 10.66 -15.99 37.64
N TYR A 263 11.71 -16.47 36.95
CA TYR A 263 12.27 -17.77 37.23
C TYR A 263 12.63 -17.77 38.71
N THR A 264 11.82 -18.48 39.48
CA THR A 264 12.14 -18.86 40.84
C THR A 264 13.31 -19.83 40.73
N LYS A 265 14.46 -19.41 41.26
CA LYS A 265 15.60 -20.31 41.51
C LYS A 265 15.21 -21.36 42.54
#